data_AF-A0A0W1CAF6-F1
#
_entry.id   AF-A0A0W1CAF6-F1
#
_cell.length_a   1.000
_cell.length_b   1.000
_cell.length_c   1.000
_cell.angle_alpha   90.00
_cell.angle_beta   90.00
_cell.angle_gamma   90.00
#
_symmetry.space_group_name_H-M   'P 1'
#
loop_
_entity.id
_entity.type
_entity.pdbx_description
1 polymer ?
#
loop_
_entity_poly.entity_id
_entity_poly.type
_entity_poly.pdbx_seq_one_letter_code
_entity_poly.pdbx_strand_id
1 'polypeptide(L)'
;MLAVGFAASLSCAVSPAALAQTAAAKDEGSLYVQCDGFPNNMTTGEAAARFLGAVTLLALFAPPPEAADASKRKFGADGVLACTNILEGEKGEGNVRRRIPLILARALHRIEAKDYDGAIADVTIARAEASEAALTADPYFNRSMGLSFGQVEAAALVRKGEVEEAMRVSLADVPQHRFSLMPLLGFKTYADMAPLGSDADLSRAAALARLAPGAVGEAAGRLEELGRFDESAKMRADLVAYQSSKKDKDGKTVDPLTKSVAEQALGQALAGQWDAAAAAAGQARALDSKLVAEGKPEAMDVRLQASEVLDLYDVLALAQQGNVEGARRKFTARTQWLAPSFGAVMAANRILYDSAPAADRTGQLAKPASELWTDRATAKRAELLAKDSDNKTLFQLIEPYVSGGTFEAQSRQVWRTDKSKIFLKIAPGKADPDAKIAFLYGVPADVAFDAMLLHAALDAKAQGKKGFTFAPIIDRYAAGVVRAGNPGEAGMPPSLFLDADEVIAALSPAIPDPATLKARRAVKGK
;
A
#
# COMPACT_ATOMS: atom_id res chain seq x y z
N MET A 1 -61.23 -67.71 21.61
CA MET A 1 -61.65 -66.29 21.69
C MET A 1 -60.38 -65.47 21.51
N LEU A 2 -60.15 -64.90 20.32
CA LEU A 2 -60.38 -63.46 20.00
C LEU A 2 -59.58 -62.56 20.98
N ALA A 3 -58.64 -61.69 20.61
CA ALA A 3 -58.20 -61.08 19.35
C ALA A 3 -56.75 -60.56 19.56
N VAL A 4 -55.79 -60.76 18.65
CA VAL A 4 -55.34 -59.84 17.58
C VAL A 4 -55.18 -58.37 17.98
N GLY A 5 -53.94 -57.87 17.93
CA GLY A 5 -53.57 -56.46 17.98
C GLY A 5 -52.04 -56.25 17.90
N PHE A 6 -51.50 -56.29 16.69
CA PHE A 6 -50.10 -55.99 16.35
C PHE A 6 -49.79 -54.49 16.54
N ALA A 7 -48.67 -54.16 17.19
CA ALA A 7 -47.94 -52.92 16.94
C ALA A 7 -46.44 -53.21 17.02
N ALA A 8 -45.80 -53.30 15.85
CA ALA A 8 -44.37 -53.47 15.72
C ALA A 8 -43.67 -52.19 16.18
N SER A 9 -42.75 -52.33 17.14
CA SER A 9 -41.77 -51.32 17.49
C SER A 9 -40.76 -51.18 16.35
N LEU A 10 -40.98 -50.20 15.45
CA LEU A 10 -39.89 -49.66 14.64
C LEU A 10 -39.01 -48.80 15.56
N SER A 11 -38.00 -49.42 16.16
CA SER A 11 -36.82 -48.71 16.61
C SER A 11 -36.12 -48.14 15.37
N CYS A 12 -36.35 -46.87 15.06
CA CYS A 12 -35.46 -46.11 14.19
C CYS A 12 -34.10 -46.04 14.90
N ALA A 13 -33.23 -47.00 14.60
CA ALA A 13 -31.81 -46.88 14.85
C ALA A 13 -31.32 -45.68 14.02
N VAL A 14 -31.23 -44.52 14.66
CA VAL A 14 -30.49 -43.39 14.13
C VAL A 14 -29.04 -43.85 14.08
N SER A 15 -28.54 -44.17 12.89
CA SER A 15 -27.14 -44.54 12.68
C SER A 15 -26.23 -43.48 13.33
N PRO A 16 -25.24 -43.87 14.16
CA PRO A 16 -24.28 -42.95 14.77
C PRO A 16 -23.53 -42.08 13.74
N ALA A 17 -23.51 -42.52 12.47
CA ALA A 17 -22.91 -41.81 11.34
C ALA A 17 -23.57 -40.44 11.03
N ALA A 18 -24.89 -40.29 11.22
CA ALA A 18 -25.59 -39.04 10.93
C ALA A 18 -25.36 -37.96 12.02
N LEU A 19 -25.14 -38.39 13.26
CA LEU A 19 -24.75 -37.50 14.37
C LEU A 19 -23.24 -37.20 14.35
N ALA A 20 -22.41 -38.11 13.84
CA ALA A 20 -20.98 -37.86 13.63
C ALA A 20 -20.71 -36.88 12.48
N GLN A 21 -21.48 -36.91 11.38
CA GLN A 21 -21.36 -35.95 10.27
C GLN A 21 -21.78 -34.52 10.66
N THR A 22 -22.75 -34.37 11.56
CA THR A 22 -23.21 -33.05 12.03
C THR A 22 -22.28 -32.42 13.09
N ALA A 23 -21.53 -33.24 13.84
CA ALA A 23 -20.50 -32.77 14.76
C ALA A 23 -19.17 -32.44 14.05
N ALA A 24 -18.73 -33.28 13.10
CA ALA A 24 -17.51 -33.02 12.31
C ALA A 24 -17.63 -31.77 11.42
N ALA A 25 -18.81 -31.53 10.82
CA ALA A 25 -19.08 -30.33 10.04
C ALA A 25 -19.09 -29.03 10.86
N LYS A 26 -19.34 -29.09 12.18
CA LYS A 26 -19.26 -27.91 13.07
C LYS A 26 -17.81 -27.51 13.37
N ASP A 27 -16.90 -28.48 13.46
CA ASP A 27 -15.48 -28.19 13.66
C ASP A 27 -14.84 -27.59 12.40
N GLU A 28 -15.18 -28.12 11.21
CA GLU A 28 -14.60 -27.65 9.94
C GLU A 28 -15.14 -26.29 9.45
N GLY A 29 -16.28 -25.81 9.96
CA GLY A 29 -16.94 -24.59 9.47
C GLY A 29 -17.72 -24.80 8.17
N SER A 30 -18.57 -23.83 7.80
CA SER A 30 -19.33 -23.89 6.55
C SER A 30 -18.43 -23.82 5.33
N LEU A 31 -18.94 -24.23 4.16
CA LEU A 31 -18.19 -24.10 2.90
C LEU A 31 -17.71 -22.66 2.66
N TYR A 32 -18.50 -21.65 3.04
CA TYR A 32 -18.10 -20.24 2.94
C TYR A 32 -16.85 -19.95 3.77
N VAL A 33 -16.84 -20.36 5.04
CA VAL A 33 -15.67 -20.20 5.92
C VAL A 33 -14.47 -21.04 5.43
N GLN A 34 -14.73 -22.22 4.88
CA GLN A 34 -13.70 -23.05 4.25
C GLN A 34 -13.13 -22.45 2.96
N CYS A 35 -13.91 -21.62 2.24
CA CYS A 35 -13.47 -20.93 1.02
C CYS A 35 -12.72 -19.64 1.35
N ASP A 36 -13.32 -18.67 2.04
CA ASP A 36 -12.69 -17.35 2.25
C ASP A 36 -12.63 -16.89 3.71
N GLY A 37 -13.04 -17.75 4.64
CA GLY A 37 -13.01 -17.45 6.06
C GLY A 37 -14.18 -16.60 6.53
N PHE A 38 -15.13 -16.22 5.65
CA PHE A 38 -16.32 -15.46 6.02
C PHE A 38 -17.58 -16.34 5.94
N PRO A 39 -18.53 -16.20 6.88
CA PRO A 39 -19.77 -16.98 6.86
C PRO A 39 -20.72 -16.52 5.74
N ASN A 40 -21.78 -17.30 5.51
CA ASN A 40 -22.84 -16.94 4.56
C ASN A 40 -23.51 -15.60 4.97
N ASN A 41 -23.73 -14.70 4.00
CA ASN A 41 -24.22 -13.32 4.16
C ASN A 41 -23.27 -12.32 4.83
N MET A 42 -21.96 -12.56 4.82
CA MET A 42 -20.98 -11.57 5.26
C MET A 42 -19.91 -11.31 4.21
N THR A 43 -19.77 -10.05 3.82
CA THR A 43 -18.52 -9.50 3.26
C THR A 43 -17.72 -8.81 4.38
N THR A 44 -16.42 -8.56 4.17
CA THR A 44 -15.56 -7.88 5.16
C THR A 44 -16.13 -6.51 5.59
N GLY A 45 -16.75 -5.77 4.66
CA GLY A 45 -17.42 -4.49 4.95
C GLY A 45 -18.71 -4.61 5.76
N GLU A 46 -19.45 -5.72 5.61
CA GLU A 46 -20.69 -5.98 6.36
C GLU A 46 -20.42 -6.55 7.76
N ALA A 47 -19.29 -7.25 7.95
CA ALA A 47 -18.83 -7.75 9.24
C ALA A 47 -18.67 -6.60 10.27
N ALA A 48 -18.01 -5.51 9.86
CA ALA A 48 -17.79 -4.33 10.70
C ALA A 48 -19.10 -3.59 11.05
N ALA A 49 -20.03 -3.50 10.10
CA ALA A 49 -21.33 -2.84 10.30
C ALA A 49 -22.28 -3.65 11.20
N ARG A 50 -22.28 -4.98 11.09
CA ARG A 50 -23.13 -5.85 11.92
C ARG A 50 -22.57 -6.11 13.31
N PHE A 51 -21.25 -6.06 13.53
CA PHE A 51 -20.70 -6.16 14.89
C PHE A 51 -21.17 -5.01 15.80
N LEU A 52 -21.46 -3.84 15.22
CA LEU A 52 -22.05 -2.70 15.94
C LEU A 52 -23.58 -2.76 16.05
N GLY A 53 -24.28 -3.40 15.09
CA GLY A 53 -25.74 -3.40 15.01
C GLY A 53 -26.45 -4.65 15.57
N ALA A 54 -25.81 -5.83 15.58
CA ALA A 54 -26.46 -7.11 15.85
C ALA A 54 -26.45 -7.54 17.34
N VAL A 55 -25.75 -6.81 18.22
CA VAL A 55 -25.66 -7.15 19.65
C VAL A 55 -26.98 -6.89 20.39
N THR A 56 -27.94 -6.14 19.83
CA THR A 56 -29.10 -5.67 20.61
C THR A 56 -30.42 -6.43 20.44
N LEU A 57 -30.66 -7.23 19.38
CA LEU A 57 -32.04 -7.74 19.14
C LEU A 57 -32.20 -9.23 18.70
N LEU A 58 -31.18 -9.93 18.22
CA LEU A 58 -31.31 -11.33 17.72
C LEU A 58 -30.76 -12.41 18.67
N ALA A 59 -30.10 -12.03 19.76
CA ALA A 59 -29.39 -12.95 20.65
C ALA A 59 -30.30 -13.84 21.53
N LEU A 60 -31.63 -13.72 21.46
CA LEU A 60 -32.55 -14.42 22.36
C LEU A 60 -33.27 -15.64 21.76
N PHE A 61 -33.29 -15.86 20.44
CA PHE A 61 -34.08 -16.94 19.82
C PHE A 61 -33.44 -17.69 18.64
N ALA A 62 -32.23 -17.34 18.22
CA ALA A 62 -31.53 -18.04 17.13
C ALA A 62 -30.16 -18.55 17.63
N PRO A 63 -29.65 -19.71 17.13
CA PRO A 63 -28.26 -20.08 17.31
C PRO A 63 -27.36 -18.91 16.85
N PRO A 64 -26.25 -18.65 17.55
CA PRO A 64 -25.34 -17.59 17.13
C PRO A 64 -24.90 -17.84 15.68
N PRO A 65 -24.95 -16.80 14.81
CA PRO A 65 -24.46 -16.95 13.45
C PRO A 65 -23.00 -17.39 13.48
N GLU A 66 -22.61 -18.22 12.51
CA GLU A 66 -21.23 -18.64 12.36
C GLU A 66 -20.31 -17.41 12.28
N ALA A 67 -19.21 -17.43 13.03
CA ALA A 67 -18.25 -16.33 13.04
C ALA A 67 -17.26 -16.47 11.87
N ALA A 68 -16.73 -15.33 11.40
CA ALA A 68 -15.61 -15.35 10.47
C ALA A 68 -14.38 -15.98 11.13
N ASP A 69 -13.74 -16.92 10.44
CA ASP A 69 -12.57 -17.65 10.91
C ASP A 69 -11.65 -18.01 9.74
N ALA A 70 -10.63 -17.18 9.54
CA ALA A 70 -9.65 -17.36 8.50
C ALA A 70 -8.78 -18.62 8.68
N SER A 71 -8.73 -19.22 9.88
CA SER A 71 -7.95 -20.43 10.15
C SER A 71 -8.61 -21.71 9.62
N LYS A 72 -9.90 -21.64 9.31
CA LYS A 72 -10.69 -22.76 8.77
C LYS A 72 -10.70 -22.84 7.25
N ARG A 73 -10.08 -21.88 6.56
CA ARG A 73 -9.90 -21.93 5.10
C ARG A 73 -9.15 -23.19 4.71
N LYS A 74 -9.67 -23.93 3.74
CA LYS A 74 -8.97 -25.03 3.10
C LYS A 74 -7.89 -24.46 2.19
N PHE A 75 -6.91 -25.28 1.81
CA PHE A 75 -5.75 -24.84 1.03
C PHE A 75 -5.69 -25.58 -0.32
N GLY A 76 -5.25 -24.88 -1.37
CA GLY A 76 -5.05 -25.49 -2.68
C GLY A 76 -6.32 -26.13 -3.24
N ALA A 77 -6.21 -27.37 -3.73
CA ALA A 77 -7.32 -28.07 -4.40
C ALA A 77 -8.59 -28.22 -3.52
N ASP A 78 -8.44 -28.42 -2.21
CA ASP A 78 -9.58 -28.52 -1.30
C ASP A 78 -10.29 -27.16 -1.14
N GLY A 79 -9.54 -26.06 -1.15
CA GLY A 79 -10.09 -24.70 -1.16
C GLY A 79 -10.82 -24.41 -2.48
N VAL A 80 -10.24 -24.81 -3.62
CA VAL A 80 -10.90 -24.72 -4.93
C VAL A 80 -12.23 -25.47 -4.94
N LEU A 81 -12.27 -26.67 -4.37
CA LEU A 81 -13.48 -27.49 -4.28
C LEU A 81 -14.52 -26.84 -3.36
N ALA A 82 -14.11 -26.33 -2.19
CA ALA A 82 -14.99 -25.64 -1.26
C ALA A 82 -15.68 -24.43 -1.93
N CYS A 83 -14.91 -23.57 -2.61
CA CYS A 83 -15.47 -22.42 -3.32
C CYS A 83 -16.36 -22.84 -4.51
N THR A 84 -15.95 -23.85 -5.30
CA THR A 84 -16.73 -24.34 -6.44
C THR A 84 -18.11 -24.86 -6.00
N ASN A 85 -18.18 -25.61 -4.89
CA ASN A 85 -19.45 -26.09 -4.36
C ASN A 85 -20.43 -24.97 -3.96
N ILE A 86 -19.91 -23.79 -3.57
CA ILE A 86 -20.72 -22.60 -3.25
C ILE A 86 -21.11 -21.83 -4.50
N LEU A 87 -20.25 -21.79 -5.52
CA LEU A 87 -20.46 -20.99 -6.71
C LEU A 87 -21.36 -21.69 -7.73
N GLU A 88 -21.24 -23.01 -7.83
CA GLU A 88 -21.81 -23.85 -8.90
C GLU A 88 -22.72 -24.98 -8.38
N GLY A 89 -22.84 -25.15 -7.06
CA GLY A 89 -23.71 -26.17 -6.47
C GLY A 89 -25.21 -25.86 -6.60
N GLU A 90 -26.06 -26.83 -6.23
CA GLU A 90 -27.54 -26.73 -6.33
C GLU A 90 -28.14 -25.52 -5.59
N LYS A 91 -27.44 -25.00 -4.57
CA LYS A 91 -27.79 -23.79 -3.81
C LYS A 91 -26.71 -22.73 -3.95
N GLY A 92 -26.23 -22.53 -5.17
CA GLY A 92 -25.16 -21.58 -5.45
C GLY A 92 -25.45 -20.18 -4.93
N GLU A 93 -24.42 -19.45 -4.50
CA GLU A 93 -24.55 -18.08 -4.03
C GLU A 93 -25.15 -17.20 -5.12
N GLY A 94 -26.29 -16.56 -4.87
CA GLY A 94 -27.00 -15.73 -5.84
C GLY A 94 -26.71 -14.23 -5.72
N ASN A 95 -26.17 -13.78 -4.58
CA ASN A 95 -25.83 -12.38 -4.38
C ASN A 95 -24.49 -12.06 -5.06
N VAL A 96 -24.54 -11.35 -6.19
CA VAL A 96 -23.33 -10.99 -6.98
C VAL A 96 -22.25 -10.31 -6.13
N ARG A 97 -22.61 -9.47 -5.16
CA ARG A 97 -21.62 -8.81 -4.27
C ARG A 97 -20.89 -9.79 -3.36
N ARG A 98 -21.49 -10.94 -3.04
CA ARG A 98 -20.85 -12.04 -2.30
C ARG A 98 -20.15 -13.02 -3.23
N ARG A 99 -20.68 -13.27 -4.43
CA ARG A 99 -20.06 -14.14 -5.45
C ARG A 99 -18.68 -13.66 -5.86
N ILE A 100 -18.51 -12.36 -6.14
CA ILE A 100 -17.23 -11.80 -6.60
C ILE A 100 -16.06 -12.15 -5.67
N PRO A 101 -16.10 -11.86 -4.36
CA PRO A 101 -15.01 -12.24 -3.46
C PRO A 101 -14.83 -13.77 -3.32
N LEU A 102 -15.88 -14.58 -3.50
CA LEU A 102 -15.76 -16.05 -3.50
C LEU A 102 -15.04 -16.57 -4.76
N ILE A 103 -15.32 -15.98 -5.93
CA ILE A 103 -14.61 -16.31 -7.18
C ILE A 103 -13.13 -15.92 -7.05
N LEU A 104 -12.85 -14.75 -6.47
CA LEU A 104 -11.47 -14.33 -6.22
C LEU A 104 -10.77 -15.21 -5.17
N ALA A 105 -11.47 -15.66 -4.13
CA ALA A 105 -10.96 -16.64 -3.19
C ALA A 105 -10.61 -17.97 -3.89
N ARG A 106 -11.47 -18.43 -4.80
CA ARG A 106 -11.17 -19.60 -5.64
C ARG A 106 -9.91 -19.37 -6.49
N ALA A 107 -9.75 -18.19 -7.09
CA ALA A 107 -8.54 -17.85 -7.83
C ALA A 107 -7.28 -17.93 -6.95
N LEU A 108 -7.34 -17.45 -5.71
CA LEU A 108 -6.23 -17.57 -4.76
C LEU A 108 -5.92 -19.03 -4.41
N HIS A 109 -6.93 -19.87 -4.19
CA HIS A 109 -6.72 -21.31 -3.99
C HIS A 109 -6.16 -22.01 -5.23
N ARG A 110 -6.50 -21.55 -6.44
CA ARG A 110 -5.87 -22.03 -7.67
C ARG A 110 -4.40 -21.63 -7.74
N ILE A 111 -4.02 -20.44 -7.29
CA ILE A 111 -2.60 -20.05 -7.11
C ILE A 111 -1.90 -20.99 -6.14
N GLU A 112 -2.51 -21.29 -4.99
CA GLU A 112 -1.98 -22.26 -4.01
C GLU A 112 -1.81 -23.66 -4.62
N ALA A 113 -2.74 -24.08 -5.49
CA ALA A 113 -2.69 -25.32 -6.25
C ALA A 113 -1.78 -25.27 -7.49
N LYS A 114 -1.11 -24.14 -7.74
CA LYS A 114 -0.27 -23.86 -8.92
C LYS A 114 -1.00 -23.91 -10.27
N ASP A 115 -2.33 -23.78 -10.25
CA ASP A 115 -3.18 -23.61 -11.42
C ASP A 115 -3.33 -22.12 -11.74
N TYR A 116 -2.26 -21.51 -12.27
CA TYR A 116 -2.22 -20.07 -12.51
C TYR A 116 -3.16 -19.63 -13.63
N ASP A 117 -3.34 -20.45 -14.68
CA ASP A 117 -4.26 -20.14 -15.77
C ASP A 117 -5.71 -20.20 -15.31
N GLY A 118 -6.07 -21.19 -14.47
CA GLY A 118 -7.38 -21.24 -13.85
C GLY A 118 -7.63 -20.05 -12.92
N ALA A 119 -6.61 -19.58 -12.20
CA ALA A 119 -6.72 -18.38 -11.35
C ALA A 119 -7.03 -17.12 -12.18
N ILE A 120 -6.34 -16.94 -13.31
CA ILE A 120 -6.59 -15.84 -14.25
C ILE A 120 -8.02 -15.94 -14.83
N ALA A 121 -8.46 -17.14 -15.20
CA ALA A 121 -9.82 -17.37 -15.69
C ALA A 121 -10.88 -17.00 -14.65
N ASP A 122 -10.67 -17.34 -13.37
CA ASP A 122 -11.57 -16.94 -12.28
C ASP A 122 -11.61 -15.41 -12.11
N VAL A 123 -10.49 -14.71 -12.25
CA VAL A 123 -10.50 -13.22 -12.26
C VAL A 123 -11.31 -12.68 -13.43
N THR A 124 -11.19 -13.25 -14.63
CA THR A 124 -12.01 -12.87 -15.79
C THR A 124 -13.50 -13.04 -15.50
N ILE A 125 -13.91 -14.16 -14.88
CA ILE A 125 -15.30 -14.41 -14.48
C ILE A 125 -15.76 -13.36 -13.47
N ALA A 126 -14.99 -13.10 -12.41
CA ALA A 126 -15.33 -12.12 -11.39
C ALA A 126 -15.51 -10.71 -11.97
N ARG A 127 -14.64 -10.32 -12.92
CA ARG A 127 -14.72 -9.04 -13.63
C ARG A 127 -15.97 -8.95 -14.51
N ALA A 128 -16.34 -10.04 -15.19
CA ALA A 128 -17.56 -10.11 -16.01
C ALA A 128 -18.82 -9.98 -15.13
N GLU A 129 -18.93 -10.76 -14.04
CA GLU A 129 -20.06 -10.66 -13.11
C GLU A 129 -20.19 -9.24 -12.50
N ALA A 130 -19.07 -8.61 -12.15
CA ALA A 130 -19.07 -7.24 -11.65
C ALA A 130 -19.55 -6.22 -12.69
N SER A 131 -19.17 -6.40 -13.96
CA SER A 131 -19.63 -5.54 -15.06
C SER A 131 -21.12 -5.72 -15.34
N GLU A 132 -21.61 -6.95 -15.37
CA GLU A 132 -23.04 -7.26 -15.58
C GLU A 132 -23.92 -6.68 -14.48
N ALA A 133 -23.43 -6.68 -13.24
CA ALA A 133 -24.08 -6.05 -12.10
C ALA A 133 -23.84 -4.52 -12.00
N ALA A 134 -23.22 -3.90 -13.01
CA ALA A 134 -22.87 -2.48 -13.07
C ALA A 134 -22.03 -1.98 -11.88
N LEU A 135 -21.30 -2.88 -11.20
CA LEU A 135 -20.44 -2.53 -10.07
C LEU A 135 -19.17 -1.81 -10.53
N THR A 136 -18.68 -2.09 -11.73
CA THR A 136 -17.53 -1.40 -12.33
C THR A 136 -17.82 0.06 -12.69
N ALA A 137 -19.09 0.48 -12.70
CA ALA A 137 -19.49 1.88 -12.81
C ALA A 137 -19.65 2.57 -11.43
N ASP A 138 -19.61 1.81 -10.33
CA ASP A 138 -19.73 2.33 -8.97
C ASP A 138 -18.37 2.86 -8.49
N PRO A 139 -18.23 4.18 -8.27
CA PRO A 139 -16.95 4.77 -7.83
C PRO A 139 -16.48 4.23 -6.47
N TYR A 140 -17.38 3.69 -5.63
CA TYR A 140 -17.03 3.10 -4.35
C TYR A 140 -16.43 1.70 -4.49
N PHE A 141 -16.95 0.93 -5.46
CA PHE A 141 -16.44 -0.41 -5.75
C PHE A 141 -15.03 -0.34 -6.34
N ASN A 142 -14.81 0.52 -7.34
CA ASN A 142 -13.50 0.66 -8.00
C ASN A 142 -12.41 1.19 -7.07
N ARG A 143 -12.78 1.95 -6.02
CA ARG A 143 -11.85 2.44 -4.98
C ARG A 143 -11.52 1.41 -3.90
N SER A 144 -12.17 0.25 -3.92
CA SER A 144 -12.02 -0.78 -2.89
C SER A 144 -11.89 -2.17 -3.53
N MET A 145 -12.92 -3.02 -3.43
CA MET A 145 -12.92 -4.40 -3.93
C MET A 145 -12.53 -4.54 -5.41
N GLY A 146 -12.83 -3.55 -6.26
CA GLY A 146 -12.50 -3.58 -7.69
C GLY A 146 -11.00 -3.67 -7.97
N LEU A 147 -10.15 -3.15 -7.07
CA LEU A 147 -8.69 -3.22 -7.17
C LEU A 147 -8.18 -4.67 -7.13
N SER A 148 -8.92 -5.55 -6.45
CA SER A 148 -8.56 -6.96 -6.26
C SER A 148 -8.37 -7.69 -7.58
N PHE A 149 -9.10 -7.32 -8.63
CA PHE A 149 -8.99 -7.98 -9.94
C PHE A 149 -7.56 -7.92 -10.48
N GLY A 150 -7.00 -6.70 -10.56
CA GLY A 150 -5.63 -6.54 -11.05
C GLY A 150 -4.59 -7.14 -10.10
N GLN A 151 -4.82 -7.07 -8.79
CA GLN A 151 -3.88 -7.61 -7.80
C GLN A 151 -3.78 -9.15 -7.86
N VAL A 152 -4.92 -9.84 -7.94
CA VAL A 152 -4.97 -11.31 -7.99
C VAL A 152 -4.47 -11.82 -9.34
N GLU A 153 -4.86 -11.19 -10.45
CA GLU A 153 -4.36 -11.55 -11.80
C GLU A 153 -2.84 -11.39 -11.89
N ALA A 154 -2.31 -10.26 -11.43
CA ALA A 154 -0.87 -10.03 -11.40
C ALA A 154 -0.12 -11.02 -10.51
N ALA A 155 -0.72 -11.46 -9.39
CA ALA A 155 -0.14 -12.49 -8.54
C ALA A 155 -0.04 -13.87 -9.24
N ALA A 156 -0.98 -14.21 -10.12
CA ALA A 156 -0.86 -15.41 -10.95
C ALA A 156 0.20 -15.23 -12.05
N LEU A 157 0.18 -14.09 -12.77
CA LEU A 157 1.10 -13.78 -13.87
C LEU A 157 2.58 -13.80 -13.42
N VAL A 158 2.90 -13.20 -12.28
CA VAL A 158 4.28 -13.18 -11.77
C VAL A 158 4.80 -14.60 -11.48
N ARG A 159 3.92 -15.52 -11.06
CA ARG A 159 4.26 -16.93 -10.79
C ARG A 159 4.42 -17.75 -12.07
N LYS A 160 3.76 -17.33 -13.16
CA LYS A 160 4.03 -17.82 -14.52
C LYS A 160 5.35 -17.28 -15.12
N GLY A 161 6.00 -16.33 -14.43
CA GLY A 161 7.20 -15.66 -14.93
C GLY A 161 6.92 -14.47 -15.84
N GLU A 162 5.65 -14.10 -16.01
CA GLU A 162 5.17 -12.98 -16.84
C GLU A 162 5.20 -11.66 -16.05
N VAL A 163 6.39 -11.28 -15.56
CA VAL A 163 6.56 -10.14 -14.64
C VAL A 163 6.08 -8.83 -15.26
N GLU A 164 6.41 -8.57 -16.52
CA GLU A 164 6.02 -7.34 -17.21
C GLU A 164 4.50 -7.17 -17.28
N GLU A 165 3.81 -8.24 -17.64
CA GLU A 165 2.36 -8.23 -17.72
C GLU A 165 1.71 -8.12 -16.33
N ALA A 166 2.30 -8.78 -15.33
CA ALA A 166 1.89 -8.62 -13.94
C ALA A 166 1.97 -7.16 -13.49
N MET A 167 3.06 -6.46 -13.80
CA MET A 167 3.20 -5.02 -13.49
C MET A 167 2.17 -4.18 -14.23
N ARG A 168 1.94 -4.45 -15.51
CA ARG A 168 0.97 -3.71 -16.34
C ARG A 168 -0.43 -3.83 -15.77
N VAL A 169 -0.85 -5.03 -15.38
CA VAL A 169 -2.19 -5.30 -14.85
C VAL A 169 -2.34 -4.75 -13.43
N SER A 170 -1.36 -4.91 -12.54
CA SER A 170 -1.47 -4.45 -11.14
C SER A 170 -1.47 -2.94 -10.99
N LEU A 171 -0.88 -2.21 -11.95
CA LEU A 171 -0.72 -0.75 -11.92
C LEU A 171 -1.69 0.00 -12.84
N ALA A 172 -2.60 -0.71 -13.53
CA ALA A 172 -3.51 -0.12 -14.52
C ALA A 172 -4.37 1.02 -13.94
N ASP A 173 -4.77 0.90 -12.68
CA ASP A 173 -5.68 1.87 -12.02
C ASP A 173 -4.95 3.00 -11.27
N VAL A 174 -3.61 3.02 -11.26
CA VAL A 174 -2.82 4.07 -10.60
C VAL A 174 -3.28 5.50 -10.96
N PRO A 175 -3.57 5.84 -12.24
CA PRO A 175 -4.02 7.19 -12.60
C PRO A 175 -5.30 7.65 -11.89
N GLN A 176 -6.19 6.70 -11.58
CA GLN A 176 -7.50 6.93 -10.94
C GLN A 176 -7.36 7.06 -9.41
N HIS A 177 -6.30 6.48 -8.84
CA HIS A 177 -6.03 6.43 -7.40
C HIS A 177 -4.83 7.29 -6.96
N ARG A 178 -4.33 8.19 -7.82
CA ARG A 178 -3.17 9.03 -7.52
C ARG A 178 -3.30 9.94 -6.28
N PHE A 179 -4.51 10.10 -5.74
CA PHE A 179 -4.79 10.85 -4.51
C PHE A 179 -5.38 9.97 -3.39
N SER A 180 -5.29 8.64 -3.50
CA SER A 180 -5.80 7.70 -2.51
C SER A 180 -4.66 6.88 -1.92
N LEU A 181 -4.26 7.24 -0.70
CA LEU A 181 -3.06 6.71 -0.05
C LEU A 181 -3.11 5.18 0.13
N MET A 182 -4.24 4.65 0.63
CA MET A 182 -4.36 3.21 0.91
C MET A 182 -4.25 2.35 -0.36
N PRO A 183 -4.98 2.65 -1.46
CA PRO A 183 -4.76 1.99 -2.75
C PRO A 183 -3.30 2.06 -3.25
N LEU A 184 -2.63 3.22 -3.15
CA LEU A 184 -1.25 3.36 -3.61
C LEU A 184 -0.24 2.51 -2.82
N LEU A 185 -0.51 2.27 -1.53
CA LEU A 185 0.25 1.34 -0.69
C LEU A 185 -0.07 -0.13 -0.99
N GLY A 186 -1.31 -0.42 -1.43
CA GLY A 186 -1.78 -1.76 -1.75
C GLY A 186 -1.23 -2.32 -3.06
N PHE A 187 -1.09 -1.47 -4.10
CA PHE A 187 -0.63 -1.88 -5.43
C PHE A 187 0.70 -2.64 -5.40
N LYS A 188 0.70 -3.89 -5.89
CA LYS A 188 1.91 -4.70 -6.06
C LYS A 188 2.66 -4.26 -7.30
N THR A 189 3.85 -3.71 -7.13
CA THR A 189 4.63 -3.19 -8.26
C THR A 189 5.43 -4.24 -9.00
N TYR A 190 5.87 -5.32 -8.33
CA TYR A 190 6.86 -6.30 -8.84
C TYR A 190 8.12 -5.68 -9.46
N ALA A 191 8.39 -4.41 -9.18
CA ALA A 191 9.46 -3.59 -9.76
C ALA A 191 10.86 -4.08 -9.36
N ASP A 192 10.95 -4.85 -8.27
CA ASP A 192 12.17 -5.47 -7.77
C ASP A 192 12.51 -6.80 -8.45
N MET A 193 11.63 -7.29 -9.34
CA MET A 193 11.85 -8.51 -10.13
C MET A 193 12.24 -8.21 -11.59
N ALA A 194 12.03 -7.00 -12.09
CA ALA A 194 12.41 -6.60 -13.45
C ALA A 194 12.67 -5.08 -13.59
N PRO A 195 13.65 -4.66 -14.41
CA PRO A 195 14.03 -3.25 -14.55
C PRO A 195 13.19 -2.54 -15.64
N LEU A 196 11.86 -2.72 -15.62
CA LEU A 196 10.98 -2.32 -16.73
C LEU A 196 10.61 -0.82 -16.72
N GLY A 197 10.58 -0.19 -15.54
CA GLY A 197 10.44 1.26 -15.40
C GLY A 197 9.25 1.90 -16.11
N SER A 198 8.07 1.26 -16.08
CA SER A 198 6.88 1.75 -16.79
C SER A 198 6.39 3.10 -16.24
N ASP A 199 5.68 3.86 -17.07
CA ASP A 199 5.07 5.14 -16.67
C ASP A 199 4.13 4.99 -15.47
N ALA A 200 3.41 3.86 -15.37
CA ALA A 200 2.51 3.57 -14.26
C ALA A 200 3.27 3.33 -12.95
N ASP A 201 4.41 2.63 -12.99
CA ASP A 201 5.28 2.39 -11.83
C ASP A 201 5.84 3.71 -11.29
N LEU A 202 6.40 4.52 -12.17
CA LEU A 202 6.94 5.83 -11.80
C LEU A 202 5.87 6.81 -11.34
N SER A 203 4.70 6.80 -11.98
CA SER A 203 3.55 7.62 -11.56
C SER A 203 3.04 7.22 -10.19
N ARG A 204 3.00 5.91 -9.88
CA ARG A 204 2.62 5.41 -8.55
C ARG A 204 3.62 5.87 -7.49
N ALA A 205 4.92 5.67 -7.73
CA ALA A 205 5.96 6.06 -6.79
C ALA A 205 5.93 7.58 -6.51
N ALA A 206 5.78 8.40 -7.56
CA ALA A 206 5.66 9.85 -7.41
C ALA A 206 4.35 10.27 -6.70
N ALA A 207 3.22 9.62 -6.98
CA ALA A 207 1.96 9.88 -6.29
C ALA A 207 2.05 9.52 -4.80
N LEU A 208 2.64 8.36 -4.48
CA LEU A 208 2.85 7.93 -3.11
C LEU A 208 3.77 8.90 -2.36
N ALA A 209 4.86 9.37 -2.96
CA ALA A 209 5.75 10.37 -2.37
C ALA A 209 5.02 11.69 -2.05
N ARG A 210 4.10 12.15 -2.92
CA ARG A 210 3.26 13.35 -2.66
C ARG A 210 2.30 13.17 -1.49
N LEU A 211 1.72 11.97 -1.35
CA LEU A 211 0.79 11.66 -0.27
C LEU A 211 1.49 11.21 1.02
N ALA A 212 2.77 10.87 0.95
CA ALA A 212 3.59 10.45 2.06
C ALA A 212 5.05 10.83 1.77
N PRO A 213 5.52 12.03 2.18
CA PRO A 213 6.89 12.49 1.91
C PRO A 213 7.99 11.53 2.39
N GLY A 214 7.71 10.67 3.37
CA GLY A 214 8.61 9.58 3.78
C GLY A 214 8.89 8.54 2.68
N ALA A 215 8.02 8.41 1.68
CA ALA A 215 8.18 7.51 0.54
C ALA A 215 9.06 8.08 -0.59
N VAL A 216 9.58 9.31 -0.46
CA VAL A 216 10.53 9.88 -1.43
C VAL A 216 11.76 8.98 -1.61
N GLY A 217 12.26 8.35 -0.54
CA GLY A 217 13.42 7.45 -0.64
C GLY A 217 13.17 6.27 -1.60
N GLU A 218 11.96 5.70 -1.58
CA GLU A 218 11.55 4.63 -2.51
C GLU A 218 11.45 5.15 -3.95
N ALA A 219 10.78 6.30 -4.14
CA ALA A 219 10.59 6.88 -5.47
C ALA A 219 11.91 7.32 -6.13
N ALA A 220 12.79 7.98 -5.35
CA ALA A 220 14.12 8.37 -5.78
C ALA A 220 15.01 7.16 -6.06
N GLY A 221 14.95 6.14 -5.19
CA GLY A 221 15.65 4.87 -5.39
C GLY A 221 15.21 4.15 -6.68
N ARG A 222 13.91 4.19 -7.00
CA ARG A 222 13.39 3.63 -8.26
C ARG A 222 13.91 4.40 -9.48
N LEU A 223 13.99 5.72 -9.43
CA LEU A 223 14.60 6.52 -10.50
C LEU A 223 16.08 6.17 -10.70
N GLU A 224 16.83 5.94 -9.61
CA GLU A 224 18.23 5.50 -9.65
C GLU A 224 18.40 4.11 -10.29
N GLU A 225 17.49 3.17 -10.02
CA GLU A 225 17.50 1.85 -10.67
C GLU A 225 17.38 1.94 -12.20
N LEU A 226 16.68 2.97 -12.69
CA LEU A 226 16.47 3.26 -14.11
C LEU A 226 17.50 4.25 -14.68
N GLY A 227 18.50 4.65 -13.89
CA GLY A 227 19.54 5.59 -14.32
C GLY A 227 19.09 7.05 -14.45
N ARG A 228 17.90 7.42 -13.96
CA ARG A 228 17.35 8.78 -13.99
C ARG A 228 17.87 9.62 -12.82
N PHE A 229 19.20 9.77 -12.74
CA PHE A 229 19.87 10.34 -11.58
C PHE A 229 19.53 11.81 -11.31
N ASP A 230 19.37 12.64 -12.34
CA ASP A 230 18.97 14.05 -12.18
C ASP A 230 17.61 14.20 -11.48
N GLU A 231 16.65 13.35 -11.85
CA GLU A 231 15.32 13.38 -11.27
C GLU A 231 15.30 12.84 -9.84
N SER A 232 16.09 11.81 -9.56
CA SER A 232 16.32 11.34 -8.19
C SER A 232 16.93 12.45 -7.33
N ALA A 233 18.01 13.10 -7.80
CA ALA A 233 18.68 14.18 -7.09
C ALA A 233 17.72 15.33 -6.77
N LYS A 234 16.88 15.72 -7.74
CA LYS A 234 15.83 16.73 -7.54
C LYS A 234 14.82 16.31 -6.47
N MET A 235 14.33 15.08 -6.51
CA MET A 235 13.33 14.60 -5.55
C MET A 235 13.90 14.53 -4.12
N ARG A 236 15.16 14.12 -3.96
CA ARG A 236 15.84 14.11 -2.66
C ARG A 236 16.08 15.52 -2.12
N ALA A 237 16.48 16.46 -2.97
CA ALA A 237 16.61 17.87 -2.60
C ALA A 237 15.28 18.50 -2.18
N ASP A 238 14.20 18.19 -2.90
CA ASP A 238 12.84 18.62 -2.56
C ASP A 238 12.40 18.07 -1.18
N LEU A 239 12.73 16.82 -0.85
CA LEU A 239 12.47 16.25 0.49
C LEU A 239 13.20 17.02 1.59
N VAL A 240 14.49 17.31 1.40
CA VAL A 240 15.28 18.08 2.37
C VAL A 240 14.69 19.48 2.52
N ALA A 241 14.34 20.16 1.42
CA ALA A 241 13.67 21.46 1.47
C ALA A 241 12.32 21.42 2.22
N TYR A 242 11.53 20.36 2.03
CA TYR A 242 10.30 20.14 2.79
C TYR A 242 10.59 19.94 4.27
N GLN A 243 11.55 19.11 4.64
CA GLN A 243 11.90 18.86 6.04
C GLN A 243 12.44 20.12 6.73
N SER A 244 13.34 20.85 6.07
CA SER A 244 13.90 22.12 6.55
C SER A 244 12.90 23.27 6.61
N SER A 245 11.68 23.10 6.09
CA SER A 245 10.61 24.08 6.24
C SER A 245 9.73 23.84 7.47
N LYS A 246 9.91 22.72 8.17
CA LYS A 246 9.14 22.38 9.37
C LYS A 246 9.55 23.29 10.52
N LYS A 247 8.58 23.68 11.35
CA LYS A 247 8.83 24.46 12.56
C LYS A 247 8.48 23.66 13.79
N ASP A 248 9.25 23.86 14.85
CA ASP A 248 8.89 23.36 16.17
C ASP A 248 7.76 24.21 16.78
N LYS A 249 7.36 23.83 17.99
CA LYS A 249 6.33 24.54 18.76
C LYS A 249 6.66 26.00 19.05
N ASP A 250 7.94 26.37 19.03
CA ASP A 250 8.44 27.72 19.32
C ASP A 250 8.66 28.51 18.02
N GLY A 251 8.26 27.95 16.86
CA GLY A 251 8.38 28.58 15.55
C GLY A 251 9.79 28.50 14.96
N LYS A 252 10.72 27.78 15.59
CA LYS A 252 12.09 27.59 15.09
C LYS A 252 12.10 26.50 14.04
N THR A 253 12.89 26.71 12.99
CA THR A 253 13.10 25.68 11.97
C THR A 253 13.68 24.41 12.58
N VAL A 254 13.10 23.28 12.22
CA VAL A 254 13.60 21.95 12.57
C VAL A 254 14.63 21.53 11.52
N ASP A 255 15.75 20.99 11.98
CA ASP A 255 16.75 20.42 11.07
C ASP A 255 16.15 19.24 10.28
N PRO A 256 16.54 19.05 9.01
CA PRO A 256 16.15 17.86 8.25
C PRO A 256 16.77 16.59 8.88
N LEU A 257 16.31 15.41 8.48
CA LEU A 257 16.96 14.18 8.93
C LEU A 257 18.36 14.05 8.30
N THR A 258 19.37 13.67 9.08
CA THR A 258 20.75 13.52 8.56
C THR A 258 20.80 12.56 7.38
N LYS A 259 20.06 11.46 7.46
CA LYS A 259 19.94 10.48 6.38
C LYS A 259 19.40 11.11 5.09
N SER A 260 18.39 11.97 5.15
CA SER A 260 17.84 12.63 3.95
C SER A 260 18.89 13.50 3.27
N VAL A 261 19.71 14.22 4.04
CA VAL A 261 20.78 15.09 3.51
C VAL A 261 21.92 14.26 2.92
N ALA A 262 22.29 13.15 3.56
CA ALA A 262 23.27 12.21 3.02
C ALA A 262 22.79 11.59 1.69
N GLU A 263 21.52 11.20 1.63
CA GLU A 263 20.89 10.68 0.41
C GLU A 263 20.85 11.74 -0.70
N GLN A 264 20.54 12.99 -0.38
CA GLN A 264 20.63 14.11 -1.33
C GLN A 264 22.04 14.22 -1.90
N ALA A 265 23.08 14.16 -1.05
CA ALA A 265 24.47 14.22 -1.50
C ALA A 265 24.82 13.08 -2.47
N LEU A 266 24.43 11.85 -2.14
CA LEU A 266 24.65 10.69 -3.00
C LEU A 266 23.89 10.83 -4.35
N GLY A 267 22.63 11.24 -4.32
CA GLY A 267 21.82 11.47 -5.53
C GLY A 267 22.44 12.53 -6.44
N GLN A 268 22.89 13.66 -5.85
CA GLN A 268 23.58 14.72 -6.58
C GLN A 268 24.92 14.25 -7.17
N ALA A 269 25.69 13.43 -6.47
CA ALA A 269 26.93 12.85 -7.01
C ALA A 269 26.66 11.94 -8.21
N LEU A 270 25.64 11.09 -8.13
CA LEU A 270 25.20 10.24 -9.24
C LEU A 270 24.73 11.05 -10.46
N ALA A 271 24.12 12.21 -10.22
CA ALA A 271 23.74 13.17 -11.25
C ALA A 271 24.91 14.03 -11.78
N GLY A 272 26.14 13.82 -11.29
CA GLY A 272 27.32 14.61 -11.69
C GLY A 272 27.35 16.03 -11.11
N GLN A 273 26.47 16.35 -10.16
CA GLN A 273 26.35 17.66 -9.52
C GLN A 273 27.33 17.78 -8.33
N TRP A 274 28.63 17.62 -8.60
CA TRP A 274 29.66 17.39 -7.58
C TRP A 274 29.80 18.49 -6.52
N ASP A 275 29.70 19.77 -6.91
CA ASP A 275 29.78 20.88 -5.95
C ASP A 275 28.61 20.86 -4.97
N ALA A 276 27.39 20.64 -5.49
CA ALA A 276 26.18 20.52 -4.67
C ALA A 276 26.26 19.28 -3.77
N ALA A 277 26.73 18.16 -4.33
CA ALA A 277 26.90 16.91 -3.60
C ALA A 277 27.91 17.05 -2.45
N ALA A 278 29.04 17.73 -2.68
CA ALA A 278 30.04 18.01 -1.66
C ALA A 278 29.49 18.92 -0.55
N ALA A 279 28.72 19.95 -0.91
CA ALA A 279 28.05 20.81 0.06
C ALA A 279 27.05 20.02 0.93
N ALA A 280 26.20 19.18 0.32
CA ALA A 280 25.25 18.35 1.04
C ALA A 280 25.93 17.29 1.92
N ALA A 281 27.01 16.65 1.44
CA ALA A 281 27.78 15.70 2.24
C ALA A 281 28.44 16.36 3.46
N GLY A 282 28.98 17.58 3.27
CA GLY A 282 29.48 18.40 4.37
C GLY A 282 28.39 18.77 5.38
N GLN A 283 27.21 19.18 4.88
CA GLN A 283 26.06 19.49 5.72
C GLN A 283 25.59 18.28 6.55
N ALA A 284 25.48 17.10 5.95
CA ALA A 284 25.06 15.89 6.67
C ALA A 284 26.03 15.55 7.83
N ARG A 285 27.35 15.60 7.58
CA ARG A 285 28.37 15.36 8.62
C ARG A 285 28.32 16.41 9.74
N ALA A 286 28.14 17.67 9.38
CA ALA A 286 28.02 18.76 10.34
C ALA A 286 26.74 18.64 11.18
N LEU A 287 25.64 18.19 10.59
CA LEU A 287 24.37 18.02 11.27
C LEU A 287 24.42 16.91 12.32
N ASP A 288 24.95 15.73 12.01
CA ASP A 288 25.12 14.66 13.01
C ASP A 288 25.96 15.16 14.19
N SER A 289 27.09 15.81 13.89
CA SER A 289 28.01 16.35 14.90
C SER A 289 27.33 17.39 15.78
N LYS A 290 26.55 18.30 15.18
CA LYS A 290 25.75 19.32 15.88
C LYS A 290 24.75 18.67 16.83
N LEU A 291 23.92 17.74 16.34
CA LEU A 291 22.87 17.10 17.14
C LEU A 291 23.43 16.28 18.31
N VAL A 292 24.57 15.61 18.11
CA VAL A 292 25.31 14.94 19.19
C VAL A 292 25.80 15.95 20.24
N ALA A 293 26.42 17.05 19.80
CA ALA A 293 26.93 18.09 20.71
C ALA A 293 25.81 18.78 21.50
N GLU A 294 24.62 18.92 20.91
CA GLU A 294 23.43 19.45 21.58
C GLU A 294 22.75 18.44 22.54
N GLY A 295 23.27 17.22 22.66
CA GLY A 295 22.69 16.16 23.49
C GLY A 295 21.37 15.62 22.94
N LYS A 296 21.10 15.81 21.65
CA LYS A 296 19.90 15.37 20.93
C LYS A 296 20.26 14.53 19.70
N PRO A 297 21.08 13.46 19.86
CA PRO A 297 21.42 12.64 18.72
C PRO A 297 20.16 12.02 18.11
N GLU A 298 20.14 11.89 16.78
CA GLU A 298 19.15 11.06 16.12
C GLU A 298 19.28 9.60 16.55
N ALA A 299 18.23 8.81 16.31
CA ALA A 299 18.24 7.38 16.59
C ALA A 299 19.42 6.70 15.86
N MET A 300 20.04 5.71 16.52
CA MET A 300 21.29 5.10 16.05
C MET A 300 21.16 4.47 14.65
N ASP A 301 20.00 3.92 14.32
CA ASP A 301 19.68 3.36 13.01
C ASP A 301 19.73 4.43 11.90
N VAL A 302 19.19 5.64 12.15
CA VAL A 302 19.26 6.77 11.21
C VAL A 302 20.71 7.17 10.97
N ARG A 303 21.52 7.26 12.04
CA ARG A 303 22.93 7.67 11.99
C ARG A 303 23.79 6.65 11.24
N LEU A 304 23.60 5.35 11.51
CA LEU A 304 24.30 4.27 10.80
C LEU A 304 23.96 4.25 9.31
N GLN A 305 22.68 4.42 8.97
CA GLN A 305 22.25 4.51 7.57
C GLN A 305 22.83 5.74 6.86
N ALA A 306 22.81 6.90 7.50
CA ALA A 306 23.42 8.12 6.96
C ALA A 306 24.93 7.94 6.71
N SER A 307 25.64 7.32 7.65
CA SER A 307 27.08 7.02 7.50
C SER A 307 27.35 6.09 6.32
N GLU A 308 26.56 5.03 6.14
CA GLU A 308 26.75 4.11 5.01
C GLU A 308 26.42 4.78 3.67
N VAL A 309 25.42 5.66 3.61
CA VAL A 309 25.12 6.47 2.42
C VAL A 309 26.28 7.42 2.08
N LEU A 310 26.87 8.09 3.08
CA LEU A 310 28.04 8.95 2.89
C LEU A 310 29.29 8.16 2.49
N ASP A 311 29.44 6.91 2.97
CA ASP A 311 30.53 6.04 2.52
C ASP A 311 30.42 5.71 1.04
N LEU A 312 29.22 5.47 0.52
CA LEU A 312 29.03 5.25 -0.92
C LEU A 312 29.24 6.54 -1.72
N TYR A 313 28.84 7.70 -1.19
CA TYR A 313 29.20 9.00 -1.78
C TYR A 313 30.72 9.16 -1.90
N ASP A 314 31.48 8.84 -0.84
CA ASP A 314 32.94 8.94 -0.86
C ASP A 314 33.59 7.99 -1.87
N VAL A 315 33.01 6.79 -2.07
CA VAL A 315 33.43 5.88 -3.14
C VAL A 315 33.32 6.57 -4.51
N LEU A 316 32.17 7.19 -4.79
CA LEU A 316 31.95 7.90 -6.05
C LEU A 316 32.90 9.11 -6.18
N ALA A 317 33.12 9.85 -5.10
CA ALA A 317 34.04 10.99 -5.09
C ALA A 317 35.49 10.57 -5.38
N LEU A 318 35.96 9.46 -4.79
CA LEU A 318 37.29 8.90 -5.08
C LEU A 318 37.41 8.50 -6.56
N ALA A 319 36.39 7.86 -7.11
CA ALA A 319 36.37 7.48 -8.53
C ALA A 319 36.39 8.73 -9.44
N GLN A 320 35.63 9.77 -9.12
CA GLN A 320 35.61 11.03 -9.86
C GLN A 320 36.96 11.75 -9.85
N GLN A 321 37.70 11.66 -8.75
CA GLN A 321 39.05 12.22 -8.63
C GLN A 321 40.13 11.38 -9.34
N GLY A 322 39.75 10.29 -10.01
CA GLY A 322 40.67 9.36 -10.68
C GLY A 322 41.30 8.33 -9.74
N ASN A 323 41.00 8.34 -8.45
CA ASN A 323 41.47 7.34 -7.48
C ASN A 323 40.56 6.10 -7.47
N VAL A 324 40.50 5.41 -8.62
CA VAL A 324 39.62 4.26 -8.83
C VAL A 324 40.02 3.09 -7.92
N GLU A 325 41.31 2.88 -7.66
CA GLU A 325 41.79 1.82 -6.77
C GLU A 325 41.35 2.07 -5.31
N GLY A 326 41.46 3.32 -4.84
CA GLY A 326 40.93 3.73 -3.54
C GLY A 326 39.41 3.56 -3.45
N ALA A 327 38.69 3.94 -4.51
CA ALA A 327 37.24 3.75 -4.60
C ALA A 327 36.85 2.28 -4.50
N ARG A 328 37.55 1.37 -5.20
CA ARG A 328 37.33 -0.08 -5.10
C ARG A 328 37.57 -0.61 -3.71
N ARG A 329 38.70 -0.27 -3.09
CA ARG A 329 39.00 -0.69 -1.71
C ARG A 329 37.92 -0.24 -0.74
N LYS A 330 37.44 1.01 -0.86
CA LYS A 330 36.36 1.51 0.00
C LYS A 330 35.03 0.82 -0.32
N PHE A 331 34.75 0.54 -1.59
CA PHE A 331 33.53 -0.17 -2.01
C PHE A 331 33.48 -1.61 -1.48
N THR A 332 34.59 -2.33 -1.55
CA THR A 332 34.71 -3.75 -1.17
C THR A 332 35.02 -3.97 0.30
N ALA A 333 35.32 -2.91 1.05
CA ALA A 333 35.41 -2.96 2.52
C ALA A 333 34.09 -3.39 3.18
N ARG A 334 32.97 -3.32 2.44
CA ARG A 334 31.67 -3.85 2.84
C ARG A 334 31.32 -5.08 2.01
N THR A 335 30.85 -6.12 2.68
CA THR A 335 30.28 -7.29 1.99
C THR A 335 29.02 -6.92 1.23
N GLN A 336 28.19 -6.05 1.81
CA GLN A 336 26.93 -5.56 1.24
C GLN A 336 26.68 -4.11 1.65
N TRP A 337 26.06 -3.37 0.72
CA TRP A 337 25.53 -2.03 0.92
C TRP A 337 24.02 -2.12 1.18
N LEU A 338 23.56 -1.69 2.35
CA LEU A 338 22.16 -1.86 2.77
C LEU A 338 21.36 -0.56 2.84
N ALA A 339 21.97 0.53 3.31
CA ALA A 339 21.30 1.82 3.42
C ALA A 339 21.11 2.57 2.08
N PRO A 340 22.11 2.62 1.16
CA PRO A 340 21.92 3.25 -0.15
C PRO A 340 20.89 2.48 -0.97
N SER A 341 20.25 3.16 -1.92
CA SER A 341 19.35 2.47 -2.84
C SER A 341 20.10 1.43 -3.67
N PHE A 342 19.40 0.38 -4.09
CA PHE A 342 19.97 -0.61 -4.99
C PHE A 342 20.46 0.02 -6.32
N GLY A 343 19.74 1.03 -6.83
CA GLY A 343 20.13 1.78 -8.02
C GLY A 343 21.47 2.51 -7.86
N ALA A 344 21.69 3.15 -6.72
CA ALA A 344 22.94 3.82 -6.39
C ALA A 344 24.11 2.82 -6.30
N VAL A 345 23.89 1.67 -5.65
CA VAL A 345 24.90 0.60 -5.54
C VAL A 345 25.26 0.04 -6.92
N MET A 346 24.28 -0.18 -7.80
CA MET A 346 24.54 -0.59 -9.18
C MET A 346 25.35 0.44 -9.96
N ALA A 347 25.04 1.73 -9.79
CA ALA A 347 25.76 2.79 -10.48
C ALA A 347 27.24 2.82 -10.04
N ALA A 348 27.51 2.73 -8.74
CA ALA A 348 28.87 2.60 -8.22
C ALA A 348 29.56 1.32 -8.71
N ASN A 349 28.87 0.17 -8.69
CA ASN A 349 29.41 -1.08 -9.23
C ASN A 349 29.83 -0.93 -10.70
N ARG A 350 28.99 -0.35 -11.57
CA ARG A 350 29.30 -0.13 -12.99
C ARG A 350 30.56 0.70 -13.20
N ILE A 351 30.74 1.77 -12.42
CA ILE A 351 31.93 2.62 -12.48
C ILE A 351 33.20 1.83 -12.12
N LEU A 352 33.10 0.91 -11.16
CA LEU A 352 34.25 0.24 -10.57
C LEU A 352 34.60 -1.11 -11.21
N TYR A 353 33.63 -1.82 -11.78
CA TYR A 353 33.72 -3.24 -12.13
C TYR A 353 34.59 -3.52 -13.36
N ASP A 354 34.36 -2.83 -14.49
CA ASP A 354 34.92 -3.23 -15.79
C ASP A 354 36.46 -3.26 -15.81
N SER A 355 37.08 -2.28 -15.14
CA SER A 355 38.55 -2.20 -15.01
C SER A 355 39.09 -2.80 -13.71
N ALA A 356 38.28 -3.52 -12.92
CA ALA A 356 38.72 -4.12 -11.67
C ALA A 356 39.59 -5.37 -11.93
N PRO A 357 40.81 -5.44 -11.36
CA PRO A 357 41.57 -6.69 -11.26
C PRO A 357 40.75 -7.77 -10.57
N ALA A 358 41.00 -9.04 -10.90
CA ALA A 358 40.27 -10.17 -10.31
C ALA A 358 40.35 -10.20 -8.77
N ALA A 359 41.50 -9.81 -8.20
CA ALA A 359 41.70 -9.75 -6.75
C ALA A 359 40.82 -8.70 -6.05
N ASP A 360 40.38 -7.67 -6.77
CA ASP A 360 39.53 -6.60 -6.23
C ASP A 360 38.04 -6.94 -6.36
N ARG A 361 37.67 -8.01 -7.06
CA ARG A 361 36.26 -8.39 -7.31
C ARG A 361 35.72 -9.24 -6.16
N THR A 362 35.48 -8.60 -5.02
CA THR A 362 34.91 -9.22 -3.81
C THR A 362 33.62 -8.53 -3.38
N GLY A 363 32.85 -9.17 -2.49
CA GLY A 363 31.58 -8.63 -2.00
C GLY A 363 30.62 -8.33 -3.15
N GLN A 364 29.96 -7.16 -3.13
CA GLN A 364 29.09 -6.71 -4.22
C GLN A 364 29.84 -6.24 -5.48
N LEU A 365 31.18 -6.23 -5.51
CA LEU A 365 31.98 -6.04 -6.74
C LEU A 365 32.39 -7.37 -7.39
N ALA A 366 32.08 -8.51 -6.76
CA ALA A 366 32.37 -9.83 -7.33
C ALA A 366 31.61 -10.12 -8.63
N LYS A 367 30.49 -9.41 -8.84
CA LYS A 367 29.56 -9.59 -9.95
C LYS A 367 29.29 -8.27 -10.64
N PRO A 368 29.06 -8.26 -11.97
CA PRO A 368 28.60 -7.07 -12.66
C PRO A 368 27.17 -6.71 -12.23
N ALA A 369 26.79 -5.44 -12.39
CA ALA A 369 25.47 -4.93 -12.03
C ALA A 369 24.30 -5.72 -12.66
N SER A 370 24.46 -6.28 -13.86
CA SER A 370 23.45 -7.12 -14.50
C SER A 370 23.17 -8.41 -13.71
N GLU A 371 24.22 -9.07 -13.23
CA GLU A 371 24.09 -10.28 -12.42
C GLU A 371 23.55 -9.97 -11.02
N LEU A 372 23.91 -8.82 -10.42
CA LEU A 372 23.28 -8.35 -9.18
C LEU A 372 21.76 -8.18 -9.35
N TRP A 373 21.31 -7.68 -10.50
CA TRP A 373 19.89 -7.56 -10.81
C TRP A 373 19.22 -8.95 -10.93
N THR A 374 19.87 -9.89 -11.61
CA THR A 374 19.41 -11.29 -11.71
C THR A 374 19.33 -11.97 -10.35
N ASP A 375 20.32 -11.76 -9.48
CA ASP A 375 20.33 -12.29 -8.11
C ASP A 375 19.16 -11.74 -7.30
N ARG A 376 18.93 -10.41 -7.36
CA ARG A 376 17.78 -9.76 -6.69
C ARG A 376 16.46 -10.33 -7.19
N ALA A 377 16.27 -10.40 -8.51
CA ALA A 377 15.05 -10.92 -9.11
C ALA A 377 14.79 -12.39 -8.73
N THR A 378 15.84 -13.21 -8.74
CA THR A 378 15.79 -14.62 -8.30
C THR A 378 15.40 -14.72 -6.83
N ALA A 379 16.06 -13.96 -5.96
CA ALA A 379 15.77 -13.95 -4.53
C ALA A 379 14.35 -13.47 -4.23
N LYS A 380 13.87 -12.44 -4.93
CA LYS A 380 12.50 -11.91 -4.77
C LYS A 380 11.44 -12.88 -5.27
N ARG A 381 11.68 -13.57 -6.39
CA ARG A 381 10.78 -14.63 -6.84
C ARG A 381 10.75 -15.79 -5.86
N ALA A 382 11.89 -16.20 -5.32
CA ALA A 382 11.96 -17.26 -4.31
C ALA A 382 11.23 -16.85 -3.02
N GLU A 383 11.39 -15.60 -2.55
CA GLU A 383 10.68 -15.06 -1.39
C GLU A 383 9.16 -15.07 -1.61
N LEU A 384 8.70 -14.70 -2.82
CA LEU A 384 7.29 -14.75 -3.18
C LEU A 384 6.75 -16.18 -3.16
N LEU A 385 7.42 -17.12 -3.84
CA LEU A 385 6.98 -18.51 -3.94
C LEU A 385 7.02 -19.24 -2.58
N ALA A 386 7.95 -18.88 -1.70
CA ALA A 386 7.99 -19.42 -0.33
C ALA A 386 6.75 -19.03 0.50
N LYS A 387 6.06 -17.95 0.14
CA LYS A 387 4.82 -17.50 0.77
C LYS A 387 3.57 -18.11 0.12
N ASP A 388 3.69 -18.96 -0.89
CA ASP A 388 2.52 -19.61 -1.52
C ASP A 388 1.84 -20.61 -0.58
N SER A 389 2.56 -21.12 0.43
CA SER A 389 1.98 -21.90 1.52
C SER A 389 1.34 -21.05 2.63
N ASP A 390 1.45 -19.72 2.55
CA ASP A 390 0.83 -18.78 3.50
C ASP A 390 -0.45 -18.18 2.91
N ASN A 391 -1.57 -18.83 3.25
CA ASN A 391 -2.91 -18.42 2.86
C ASN A 391 -3.27 -17.00 3.37
N LYS A 392 -2.67 -16.53 4.47
CA LYS A 392 -2.97 -15.18 5.00
C LYS A 392 -2.49 -14.07 4.07
N THR A 393 -1.26 -14.17 3.56
CA THR A 393 -0.67 -13.13 2.72
C THR A 393 -1.34 -13.06 1.35
N LEU A 394 -1.73 -14.19 0.75
CA LEU A 394 -2.43 -14.21 -0.54
C LEU A 394 -3.83 -13.58 -0.46
N PHE A 395 -4.59 -13.86 0.60
CA PHE A 395 -5.95 -13.31 0.75
C PHE A 395 -6.00 -11.81 1.07
N GLN A 396 -4.88 -11.18 1.44
CA GLN A 396 -4.79 -9.73 1.50
C GLN A 396 -4.89 -9.06 0.12
N LEU A 397 -4.81 -9.82 -0.98
CA LEU A 397 -5.03 -9.30 -2.33
C LEU A 397 -6.52 -9.05 -2.64
N ILE A 398 -7.44 -9.57 -1.82
CA ILE A 398 -8.87 -9.27 -1.92
C ILE A 398 -9.16 -8.08 -1.00
N GLU A 399 -9.25 -6.91 -1.59
CA GLU A 399 -9.57 -5.67 -0.88
C GLU A 399 -11.01 -5.72 -0.34
N PRO A 400 -11.25 -5.29 0.90
CA PRO A 400 -12.60 -5.28 1.45
C PRO A 400 -13.50 -4.32 0.67
N TYR A 401 -14.77 -4.68 0.49
CA TYR A 401 -15.73 -3.75 -0.08
C TYR A 401 -16.05 -2.63 0.91
N VAL A 402 -15.83 -1.39 0.49
CA VAL A 402 -16.13 -0.20 1.28
C VAL A 402 -17.43 0.40 0.77
N SER A 403 -18.45 0.42 1.63
CA SER A 403 -19.77 0.91 1.22
C SER A 403 -19.75 2.39 0.85
N GLY A 404 -20.49 2.77 -0.18
CA GLY A 404 -20.68 4.18 -0.52
C GLY A 404 -21.24 5.03 0.61
N GLY A 405 -22.06 4.44 1.49
CA GLY A 405 -22.56 5.10 2.70
C GLY A 405 -21.45 5.59 3.63
N THR A 406 -20.31 4.87 3.68
CA THR A 406 -19.14 5.25 4.50
C THR A 406 -18.49 6.53 3.99
N PHE A 407 -18.32 6.67 2.67
CA PHE A 407 -17.81 7.89 2.03
C PHE A 407 -18.83 9.03 2.13
N GLU A 408 -20.10 8.78 1.77
CA GLU A 408 -21.17 9.78 1.78
C GLU A 408 -21.41 10.36 3.19
N ALA A 409 -21.22 9.57 4.25
CA ALA A 409 -21.32 10.03 5.63
C ALA A 409 -20.32 11.16 5.96
N GLN A 410 -19.20 11.25 5.25
CA GLN A 410 -18.19 12.29 5.46
C GLN A 410 -18.54 13.63 4.79
N SER A 411 -19.48 13.63 3.82
CA SER A 411 -19.85 14.80 3.01
C SER A 411 -20.01 16.08 3.83
N ARG A 412 -20.82 16.07 4.89
CA ARG A 412 -21.06 17.27 5.70
C ARG A 412 -19.80 17.80 6.39
N GLN A 413 -18.93 16.91 6.87
CA GLN A 413 -17.75 17.31 7.64
C GLN A 413 -16.64 17.81 6.71
N VAL A 414 -16.42 17.12 5.58
CA VAL A 414 -15.39 17.45 4.59
C VAL A 414 -15.67 18.79 3.92
N TRP A 415 -16.92 19.06 3.56
CA TRP A 415 -17.28 20.29 2.83
C TRP A 415 -17.42 21.53 3.72
N ARG A 416 -17.16 21.41 5.03
CA ARG A 416 -17.30 22.50 6.00
C ARG A 416 -15.94 23.02 6.47
N THR A 417 -15.40 24.02 5.76
CA THR A 417 -14.08 24.62 6.07
C THR A 417 -14.13 25.71 7.14
N ASP A 418 -15.24 26.43 7.29
CA ASP A 418 -15.41 27.56 8.24
C ASP A 418 -15.32 27.16 9.72
N LYS A 419 -15.80 25.97 10.05
CA LYS A 419 -15.84 25.38 11.39
C LYS A 419 -15.51 23.90 11.29
N SER A 420 -14.34 23.63 10.70
CA SER A 420 -13.83 22.28 10.49
C SER A 420 -13.80 21.50 11.81
N LYS A 421 -14.30 20.26 11.75
CA LYS A 421 -14.09 19.24 12.79
C LYS A 421 -12.97 18.25 12.45
N ILE A 422 -12.42 18.36 11.25
CA ILE A 422 -11.34 17.51 10.76
C ILE A 422 -10.00 18.09 11.22
N PHE A 423 -9.83 19.42 11.18
CA PHE A 423 -8.64 20.04 11.73
C PHE A 423 -8.73 20.17 13.25
N LEU A 424 -7.77 19.55 13.93
CA LEU A 424 -7.64 19.65 15.37
C LEU A 424 -7.27 21.08 15.75
N LYS A 425 -7.96 21.60 16.77
CA LYS A 425 -7.56 22.84 17.42
C LYS A 425 -6.38 22.55 18.34
N ILE A 426 -5.18 22.88 17.87
CA ILE A 426 -3.95 22.75 18.64
C ILE A 426 -3.73 24.05 19.42
N ALA A 427 -3.42 23.95 20.71
CA ALA A 427 -3.09 25.12 21.50
C ALA A 427 -1.78 25.76 20.98
N PRO A 428 -1.67 27.10 20.98
CA PRO A 428 -0.41 27.78 20.63
C PRO A 428 0.77 27.19 21.42
N GLY A 429 1.90 26.98 20.76
CA GLY A 429 3.09 26.40 21.41
C GLY A 429 3.05 24.88 21.61
N LYS A 430 2.19 24.15 20.88
CA LYS A 430 2.13 22.67 20.95
C LYS A 430 2.50 21.94 19.65
N ALA A 431 2.53 22.63 18.51
CA ALA A 431 2.90 22.07 17.21
C ALA A 431 3.44 23.17 16.30
N ASP A 432 3.89 22.77 15.10
CA ASP A 432 4.24 23.68 14.01
C ASP A 432 3.09 24.69 13.78
N PRO A 433 3.33 26.00 13.95
CA PRO A 433 2.29 27.03 13.82
C PRO A 433 1.75 27.18 12.39
N ASP A 434 2.50 26.74 11.39
CA ASP A 434 2.12 26.86 9.97
C ASP A 434 1.39 25.60 9.46
N ALA A 435 1.27 24.56 10.29
CA ALA A 435 0.63 23.30 9.92
C ALA A 435 -0.67 23.06 10.70
N LYS A 436 -1.61 22.36 10.07
CA LYS A 436 -2.83 21.84 10.69
C LYS A 436 -2.72 20.32 10.81
N ILE A 437 -3.24 19.75 11.89
CA ILE A 437 -3.41 18.29 12.00
C ILE A 437 -4.84 17.94 11.61
N ALA A 438 -4.98 17.23 10.49
CA ALA A 438 -6.23 16.61 10.06
C ALA A 438 -6.41 15.27 10.80
N PHE A 439 -7.62 15.01 11.30
CA PHE A 439 -7.94 13.80 12.04
C PHE A 439 -9.41 13.42 11.86
N LEU A 440 -9.67 12.12 11.70
CA LEU A 440 -11.01 11.54 11.63
C LEU A 440 -11.05 10.30 12.53
N TYR A 441 -11.92 10.35 13.54
CA TYR A 441 -12.11 9.26 14.49
C TYR A 441 -13.18 8.27 14.02
N GLY A 442 -12.90 6.96 14.14
CA GLY A 442 -13.88 5.90 13.86
C GLY A 442 -14.23 5.73 12.37
N VAL A 443 -13.42 6.30 11.47
CA VAL A 443 -13.56 6.17 10.01
C VAL A 443 -12.47 5.20 9.51
N PRO A 444 -12.81 4.22 8.65
CA PRO A 444 -11.82 3.36 8.00
C PRO A 444 -10.71 4.18 7.31
N ALA A 445 -9.46 3.70 7.35
CA ALA A 445 -8.29 4.49 6.95
C ALA A 445 -8.35 4.94 5.48
N ASP A 446 -8.85 4.09 4.60
CA ASP A 446 -9.11 4.36 3.18
C ASP A 446 -10.02 5.59 2.98
N VAL A 447 -11.15 5.64 3.68
CA VAL A 447 -12.07 6.78 3.62
C VAL A 447 -11.50 7.99 4.36
N ALA A 448 -10.80 7.76 5.47
CA ALA A 448 -10.27 8.83 6.31
C ALA A 448 -9.22 9.67 5.57
N PHE A 449 -8.27 9.03 4.88
CA PHE A 449 -7.25 9.75 4.12
C PHE A 449 -7.83 10.49 2.91
N ASP A 450 -8.72 9.86 2.13
CA ASP A 450 -9.42 10.54 1.02
C ASP A 450 -10.21 11.76 1.53
N ALA A 451 -10.91 11.63 2.66
CA ALA A 451 -11.66 12.73 3.28
C ALA A 451 -10.75 13.86 3.79
N MET A 452 -9.62 13.54 4.41
CA MET A 452 -8.65 14.54 4.87
C MET A 452 -8.01 15.30 3.71
N LEU A 453 -7.63 14.60 2.64
CA LEU A 453 -7.05 15.22 1.44
C LEU A 453 -8.05 16.15 0.74
N LEU A 454 -9.30 15.71 0.57
CA LEU A 454 -10.35 16.55 0.00
C LEU A 454 -10.62 17.78 0.90
N HIS A 455 -10.68 17.59 2.21
CA HIS A 455 -10.87 18.71 3.14
C HIS A 455 -9.71 19.70 3.10
N ALA A 456 -8.47 19.21 3.04
CA ALA A 456 -7.27 20.03 2.91
C ALA A 456 -7.27 20.86 1.62
N ALA A 457 -7.71 20.26 0.49
CA ALA A 457 -7.84 20.97 -0.78
C ALA A 457 -8.88 22.11 -0.69
N LEU A 458 -10.06 21.83 -0.12
CA LEU A 458 -11.12 22.82 0.07
C LEU A 458 -10.68 23.95 1.01
N ASP A 459 -9.96 23.62 2.08
CA ASP A 459 -9.43 24.58 3.05
C ASP A 459 -8.29 25.44 2.48
N ALA A 460 -7.42 24.87 1.64
CA ALA A 460 -6.40 25.63 0.91
C ALA A 460 -7.05 26.67 -0.01
N LYS A 461 -8.08 26.28 -0.77
CA LYS A 461 -8.84 27.20 -1.62
C LYS A 461 -9.55 28.29 -0.82
N ALA A 462 -10.14 27.94 0.33
CA ALA A 462 -10.78 28.91 1.21
C ALA A 462 -9.79 29.97 1.75
N GLN A 463 -8.50 29.64 1.84
CA GLN A 463 -7.42 30.55 2.21
C GLN A 463 -6.78 31.28 1.02
N GLY A 464 -7.28 31.10 -0.20
CA GLY A 464 -6.70 31.69 -1.41
C GLY A 464 -5.37 31.04 -1.85
N LYS A 465 -5.08 29.82 -1.39
CA LYS A 465 -3.90 29.04 -1.77
C LYS A 465 -4.23 28.08 -2.93
N LYS A 466 -3.23 27.79 -3.76
CA LYS A 466 -3.37 26.85 -4.89
C LYS A 466 -3.33 25.37 -4.49
N GLY A 467 -2.76 25.05 -3.33
CA GLY A 467 -2.62 23.66 -2.90
C GLY A 467 -2.02 23.52 -1.52
N PHE A 468 -1.44 22.34 -1.28
CA PHE A 468 -0.93 21.95 0.03
C PHE A 468 0.12 20.84 -0.06
N THR A 469 0.83 20.60 1.04
CA THR A 469 1.55 19.35 1.29
C THR A 469 0.83 18.53 2.34
N PHE A 470 0.94 17.21 2.26
CA PHE A 470 0.33 16.28 3.20
C PHE A 470 1.38 15.29 3.71
N ALA A 471 1.40 15.03 5.02
CA ALA A 471 2.19 13.95 5.60
C ALA A 471 1.33 13.09 6.52
N PRO A 472 1.11 11.81 6.21
CA PRO A 472 0.24 10.95 6.98
C PRO A 472 0.90 10.58 8.30
N ILE A 473 0.08 10.44 9.32
CA ILE A 473 0.42 9.84 10.60
C ILE A 473 -0.37 8.54 10.65
N ILE A 474 0.34 7.43 10.48
CA ILE A 474 -0.22 6.07 10.51
C ILE A 474 0.31 5.41 11.79
N ASP A 475 -0.44 5.56 12.87
CA ASP A 475 -0.19 4.88 14.15
C ASP A 475 -1.52 4.24 14.60
N ARG A 476 -1.88 4.29 15.89
CA ARG A 476 -3.21 3.90 16.39
C ARG A 476 -4.38 4.69 15.76
N TYR A 477 -4.08 5.75 15.02
CA TYR A 477 -5.03 6.71 14.49
C TYR A 477 -4.66 7.06 13.04
N ALA A 478 -5.67 7.27 12.19
CA ALA A 478 -5.49 7.90 10.88
C ALA A 478 -5.51 9.42 11.05
N ALA A 479 -4.37 10.06 10.90
CA ALA A 479 -4.23 11.51 10.93
C ALA A 479 -3.27 11.98 9.82
N GLY A 480 -3.19 13.30 9.62
CA GLY A 480 -2.24 13.88 8.67
C GLY A 480 -1.86 15.30 9.04
N VAL A 481 -0.60 15.65 8.76
CA VAL A 481 -0.11 17.03 8.85
C VAL A 481 -0.32 17.70 7.50
N VAL A 482 -1.03 18.82 7.52
CA VAL A 482 -1.39 19.60 6.33
C VAL A 482 -0.75 20.96 6.43
N ARG A 483 -0.10 21.40 5.34
CA ARG A 483 0.33 22.79 5.18
C ARG A 483 -0.19 23.31 3.86
N ALA A 484 -0.96 24.39 3.88
CA ALA A 484 -1.47 25.04 2.69
C ALA A 484 -0.47 26.08 2.15
N GLY A 485 -0.36 26.23 0.84
CA GLY A 485 0.59 27.15 0.23
C GLY A 485 0.48 27.23 -1.28
N ASN A 486 1.36 28.02 -1.88
CA ASN A 486 1.48 28.14 -3.33
C ASN A 486 2.76 27.46 -3.82
N PRO A 487 2.78 26.97 -5.08
CA PRO A 487 4.00 26.47 -5.70
C PRO A 487 5.14 27.49 -5.59
N GLY A 488 6.31 27.03 -5.14
CA GLY A 488 7.50 27.88 -4.93
C GLY A 488 7.60 28.56 -3.57
N GLU A 489 6.55 28.51 -2.71
CA GLU A 489 6.68 28.91 -1.30
C GLU A 489 7.54 27.90 -0.52
N ALA A 490 8.16 28.36 0.58
CA ALA A 490 8.93 27.49 1.45
C ALA A 490 8.06 26.32 1.97
N GLY A 491 8.56 25.09 1.84
CA GLY A 491 7.82 23.88 2.20
C GLY A 491 6.77 23.43 1.17
N MET A 492 6.73 24.03 -0.02
CA MET A 492 5.89 23.62 -1.15
C MET A 492 6.73 23.15 -2.35
N PRO A 493 7.66 22.18 -2.18
CA PRO A 493 8.49 21.74 -3.29
C PRO A 493 7.65 20.98 -4.33
N PRO A 494 7.96 21.10 -5.64
CA PRO A 494 7.13 20.55 -6.70
C PRO A 494 6.85 19.04 -6.60
N SER A 495 7.82 18.24 -6.16
CA SER A 495 7.63 16.78 -6.04
C SER A 495 6.70 16.35 -4.90
N LEU A 496 6.36 17.23 -3.96
CA LEU A 496 5.49 16.94 -2.80
C LEU A 496 4.21 17.79 -2.77
N PHE A 497 4.06 18.71 -3.72
CA PHE A 497 2.91 19.59 -3.80
C PHE A 497 1.67 18.86 -4.34
N LEU A 498 0.54 19.08 -3.69
CA LEU A 498 -0.78 18.62 -4.10
C LEU A 498 -1.61 19.81 -4.57
N ASP A 499 -1.97 19.81 -5.85
CA ASP A 499 -2.86 20.83 -6.43
C ASP A 499 -4.29 20.64 -5.91
N ALA A 500 -4.88 21.72 -5.37
CA ALA A 500 -6.19 21.63 -4.74
C ALA A 500 -7.31 21.32 -5.74
N ASP A 501 -7.25 21.86 -6.96
CA ASP A 501 -8.28 21.65 -7.96
C ASP A 501 -8.25 20.21 -8.48
N GLU A 502 -7.06 19.64 -8.68
CA GLU A 502 -6.92 18.24 -9.05
C GLU A 502 -7.43 17.28 -7.97
N VAL A 503 -7.10 17.54 -6.70
CA VAL A 503 -7.57 16.71 -5.57
C VAL A 503 -9.09 16.78 -5.45
N ILE A 504 -9.68 17.97 -5.57
CA ILE A 504 -11.15 18.15 -5.52
C ILE A 504 -11.82 17.39 -6.66
N ALA A 505 -11.31 17.55 -7.89
CA ALA A 505 -11.86 16.87 -9.07
C ALA A 505 -11.83 15.35 -8.91
N ALA A 506 -10.75 14.81 -8.35
CA ALA A 506 -10.60 13.36 -8.18
C ALA A 506 -11.43 12.77 -7.03
N LEU A 507 -11.58 13.48 -5.90
CA LEU A 507 -12.16 12.91 -4.68
C LEU A 507 -13.64 13.32 -4.45
N SER A 508 -14.08 14.47 -4.97
CA SER A 508 -15.48 14.92 -4.83
C SER A 508 -16.53 13.97 -5.44
N PRO A 509 -16.27 13.15 -6.47
CA PRO A 509 -17.25 12.18 -6.93
C PRO A 509 -17.61 11.12 -5.88
N ALA A 510 -16.63 10.71 -5.04
CA ALA A 510 -16.83 9.75 -3.95
C ALA A 510 -17.34 10.41 -2.67
N ILE A 511 -16.91 11.64 -2.38
CA ILE A 511 -17.37 12.42 -1.23
C ILE A 511 -18.05 13.70 -1.75
N PRO A 512 -19.28 13.58 -2.30
CA PRO A 512 -19.98 14.71 -2.92
C PRO A 512 -20.32 15.79 -1.89
N ASP A 513 -20.50 17.02 -2.34
CA ASP A 513 -21.02 18.09 -1.48
C ASP A 513 -22.47 17.76 -1.02
N PRO A 514 -22.95 18.38 0.07
CA PRO A 514 -24.26 18.05 0.62
C PRO A 514 -25.44 18.26 -0.35
N ALA A 515 -25.37 19.23 -1.26
CA ALA A 515 -26.44 19.48 -2.23
C ALA A 515 -26.45 18.40 -3.32
N THR A 516 -25.27 18.07 -3.85
CA THR A 516 -25.12 16.96 -4.81
C THR A 516 -25.55 15.63 -4.19
N LEU A 517 -25.16 15.36 -2.94
CA LEU A 517 -25.56 14.14 -2.24
C LEU A 517 -27.07 14.04 -2.06
N LYS A 518 -27.73 15.14 -1.68
CA LYS A 518 -29.18 15.22 -1.57
C LYS A 518 -29.86 14.91 -2.92
N ALA A 519 -29.34 15.46 -4.01
CA ALA A 519 -29.85 15.18 -5.35
C ALA A 519 -29.69 13.69 -5.74
N ARG A 520 -28.51 13.10 -5.49
CA ARG A 520 -28.27 11.65 -5.75
C ARG A 520 -29.25 10.76 -4.99
N ARG A 521 -29.53 11.07 -3.73
CA ARG A 521 -30.48 10.30 -2.89
C ARG A 521 -31.92 10.42 -3.39
N ALA A 522 -32.31 11.58 -3.90
CA ALA A 522 -33.65 11.79 -4.46
C ALA A 522 -33.89 10.98 -5.76
N VAL A 523 -32.83 10.67 -6.51
CA VAL A 523 -32.90 9.80 -7.71
C VAL A 523 -32.96 8.33 -7.31
N LYS A 524 -32.13 7.88 -6.35
CA LYS A 524 -32.12 6.47 -5.88
C LYS A 524 -33.37 6.04 -5.10
N GLY A 525 -34.14 7.00 -4.57
CA GLY A 525 -35.39 6.74 -3.84
C GLY A 525 -36.64 6.69 -4.72
N LYS A 526 -36.48 6.80 -6.04
CA LYS A 526 -37.49 6.49 -7.06
C LYS A 526 -37.12 5.16 -7.70
#